data_AF-A0A085ZSI4-F1
#
_entry.id   AF-A0A085ZSI4-F1
#
_cell.length_a   1.000
_cell.length_b   1.000
_cell.length_c   1.000
_cell.angle_alpha   90.00
_cell.angle_beta   90.00
_cell.angle_gamma   90.00
#
_symmetry.space_group_name_H-M   'P 1'
#
loop_
_entity.id
_entity.type
_entity.pdbx_description
1 polymer ?
#
loop_
_entity_poly.entity_id
_entity_poly.type
_entity_poly.pdbx_seq_one_letter_code
_entity_poly.pdbx_strand_id
1 'polypeptide(L)' 'MEKEPNKNRRNKWLAFINIPFQMGVIIFLFSYFGTWLDENHPSPKVYYNTIFVLAGVGLALYNVIRQVNDINKTK' A
#
# COMPACT_ATOMS: atom_id res chain seq x y z
N MET A 1 -2.65 -19.03 -37.83
CA MET A 1 -2.23 -19.23 -36.42
C MET A 1 -2.86 -18.14 -35.59
N GLU A 2 -3.99 -18.45 -34.97
CA GLU A 2 -4.66 -17.53 -34.04
C GLU A 2 -3.69 -17.18 -32.91
N LYS A 3 -3.46 -15.88 -32.69
CA LYS A 3 -2.68 -15.39 -31.57
C LYS A 3 -3.49 -15.66 -30.31
N GLU A 4 -3.15 -16.75 -29.62
CA GLU A 4 -3.70 -17.07 -28.32
C GLU A 4 -3.58 -15.83 -27.41
N PRO A 5 -4.68 -15.30 -26.87
CA PRO A 5 -4.62 -14.13 -26.01
C PRO A 5 -3.92 -14.55 -24.72
N ASN A 6 -2.62 -14.24 -24.66
CA ASN A 6 -1.70 -14.36 -23.54
C ASN A 6 -2.42 -14.35 -22.17
N LYS A 7 -2.81 -15.56 -21.71
CA LYS A 7 -3.50 -15.82 -20.44
C LYS A 7 -2.69 -15.30 -19.24
N ASN A 8 -1.38 -15.16 -19.40
CA ASN A 8 -0.46 -14.65 -18.39
C ASN A 8 -0.60 -13.13 -18.14
N ARG A 9 -1.00 -12.33 -19.14
CA ARG A 9 -1.15 -10.86 -18.95
C ARG A 9 -2.39 -10.47 -18.15
N ARG A 10 -3.49 -11.19 -18.30
CA ARG A 10 -4.74 -10.94 -17.54
C ARG A 10 -4.57 -11.23 -16.05
N ASN A 11 -3.76 -12.23 -15.71
CA ASN A 11 -3.45 -12.58 -14.32
C ASN A 11 -2.60 -11.49 -13.64
N LYS A 12 -1.69 -10.85 -14.38
CA LYS A 12 -0.90 -9.72 -13.88
C LYS A 12 -1.79 -8.52 -13.54
N TRP A 13 -2.75 -8.16 -14.40
CA TRP A 13 -3.66 -7.04 -14.15
C TRP A 13 -4.57 -7.25 -12.92
N LEU A 14 -5.00 -8.49 -12.68
CA LEU A 14 -5.71 -8.85 -11.45
C LEU A 14 -4.83 -8.69 -10.20
N ALA A 15 -3.53 -8.99 -10.28
CA ALA A 15 -2.59 -8.73 -9.17
C ALA A 15 -2.45 -7.23 -8.91
N PHE A 16 -2.42 -6.38 -9.94
CA PHE A 16 -2.34 -4.92 -9.79
C PHE A 16 -3.50 -4.31 -9.00
N ILE A 17 -4.70 -4.88 -9.04
CA ILE A 17 -5.86 -4.40 -8.30
C ILE A 17 -5.83 -4.84 -6.82
N ASN A 18 -5.27 -6.02 -6.54
CA ASN A 18 -5.19 -6.55 -5.17
C ASN A 18 -4.10 -5.89 -4.33
N ILE A 19 -3.02 -5.43 -4.97
CA ILE A 19 -1.90 -4.74 -4.31
C ILE A 19 -2.35 -3.51 -3.49
N PRO A 20 -3.07 -2.52 -4.06
CA PRO A 20 -3.52 -1.36 -3.30
C PRO A 20 -4.56 -1.71 -2.23
N PHE A 21 -5.35 -2.77 -2.42
CA PHE A 21 -6.27 -3.24 -1.39
C PHE A 21 -5.52 -3.72 -0.14
N GLN A 22 -4.47 -4.54 -0.32
CA GLN A 22 -3.61 -4.98 0.78
C GLN A 22 -2.86 -3.81 1.43
N MET A 23 -2.42 -2.84 0.64
CA MET A 23 -1.78 -1.62 1.13
C MET A 23 -2.74 -0.75 1.95
N GLY A 24 -4.01 -0.67 1.56
CA GLY A 24 -5.06 0.04 2.27
C GLY A 24 -5.25 -0.48 3.70
N VAL A 25 -5.13 -1.79 3.91
CA VAL A 25 -5.16 -2.39 5.26
C VAL A 25 -4.00 -1.89 6.13
N ILE A 26 -2.79 -1.81 5.57
CA ILE A 26 -1.61 -1.30 6.29
C ILE A 26 -1.82 0.17 6.67
N ILE A 27 -2.26 1.01 5.72
CA ILE A 27 -2.52 2.44 6.00
C ILE A 27 -3.60 2.61 7.06
N PHE A 28 -4.68 1.82 7.00
CA PHE A 28 -5.74 1.85 8.00
C PHE A 28 -5.23 1.47 9.40
N LEU A 29 -4.41 0.42 9.51
CA LEU A 29 -3.77 0.04 10.77
C LEU A 29 -2.88 1.15 11.33
N PHE A 30 -2.04 1.77 10.49
CA PHE A 30 -1.18 2.88 10.89
C PHE A 30 -1.98 4.13 11.30
N SER A 31 -3.09 4.42 10.62
CA SER A 31 -3.99 5.53 10.97
C SER A 31 -4.72 5.29 12.28
N TYR A 32 -5.20 4.08 12.51
CA TYR A 32 -5.86 3.71 13.77
C TYR A 32 -4.87 3.79 14.93
N PHE A 33 -3.66 3.26 14.74
CA PHE A 33 -2.60 3.31 15.74
C PHE A 33 -2.15 4.75 16.02
N GLY A 34 -2.02 5.57 14.98
CA GLY A 34 -1.70 7.00 15.09
C GLY A 34 -2.74 7.76 15.89
N THR A 35 -4.03 7.46 15.67
CA THR A 35 -5.15 8.08 16.38
C THR A 35 -5.20 7.63 17.85
N TRP A 36 -4.99 6.34 18.12
CA TRP A 36 -4.88 5.82 19.48
C TRP A 36 -3.73 6.46 20.26
N LEU A 37 -2.62 6.77 19.59
CA LEU A 37 -1.49 7.45 20.21
C LEU A 37 -1.80 8.93 20.50
N ASP A 38 -2.49 9.63 19.60
CA ASP A 38 -2.96 11.01 19.83
C ASP A 38 -3.93 11.09 21.01
N GLU A 39 -4.80 10.08 21.19
CA GLU A 39 -5.74 10.00 22.31
C GLU A 39 -5.05 9.67 23.65
N ASN A 40 -4.05 8.78 23.66
CA ASN A 40 -3.34 8.40 24.90
C ASN A 40 -2.25 9.39 25.32
N HIS A 41 -1.68 10.14 24.37
CA HIS A 41 -0.70 11.19 24.62
C HIS A 41 -1.19 12.53 24.07
N PRO A 42 -2.23 13.13 24.68
CA PRO A 42 -2.77 14.41 24.25
C PRO A 42 -1.72 15.50 24.41
N SER A 43 -0.99 15.77 23.32
CA SER A 43 0.00 16.82 23.22
C SER A 43 -0.57 17.92 22.31
N PRO A 44 -0.81 19.15 22.81
CA PRO A 44 -1.39 20.23 22.01
C PRO A 44 -0.47 20.70 20.86
N LYS A 45 0.75 20.17 20.76
CA LYS A 45 1.75 20.53 19.75
C LYS A 45 2.17 19.38 18.84
N VAL A 46 1.84 18.13 19.17
CA VAL A 46 2.32 16.96 18.43
C VAL A 46 1.14 16.10 18.00
N TYR A 47 0.90 16.09 16.68
CA TYR A 47 -0.05 15.18 16.03
C TYR A 47 0.71 13.93 15.58
N TYR A 48 0.80 12.95 16.47
CA TYR A 48 1.43 11.67 16.18
C TYR A 48 0.68 10.92 15.08
N ASN A 49 -0.64 11.07 15.00
CA ASN A 49 -1.44 10.48 13.93
C ASN A 49 -0.93 10.92 12.54
N THR A 50 -0.72 12.23 12.35
CA THR A 50 -0.24 12.77 11.07
C THR A 50 1.12 12.18 10.68
N ILE A 51 2.05 12.05 11.64
CA ILE A 51 3.39 11.49 11.39
C ILE A 51 3.30 10.00 11.04
N PHE A 52 2.52 9.23 11.81
CA PHE A 52 2.36 7.79 11.58
C PHE A 52 1.63 7.49 10.26
N VAL A 53 0.61 8.28 9.91
CA VAL A 53 -0.09 8.16 8.62
C VAL A 53 0.85 8.50 7.47
N LEU A 54 1.61 9.59 7.54
CA LEU A 54 2.59 9.95 6.49
C LEU A 54 3.67 8.89 6.32
N ALA A 55 4.19 8.35 7.43
CA ALA A 55 5.15 7.25 7.40
C ALA A 55 4.55 5.99 6.78
N GLY A 56 3.31 5.63 7.20
CA GLY A 56 2.57 4.50 6.67
C GLY A 56 2.30 4.61 5.17
N VAL A 57 1.87 5.78 4.69
CA VAL A 57 1.64 6.08 3.27
C VAL A 57 2.95 6.02 2.48
N GLY A 58 4.06 6.55 3.01
CA GLY A 58 5.36 6.48 2.35
C GLY A 58 5.85 5.04 2.16
N LEU A 59 5.76 4.21 3.22
CA LEU A 59 6.11 2.78 3.18
C LEU A 59 5.22 1.98 2.23
N ALA A 60 3.92 2.26 2.28
CA ALA A 60 2.90 1.69 1.43
C ALA A 60 3.22 1.93 -0.06
N LEU A 61 3.45 3.18 -0.45
CA LEU A 61 3.80 3.54 -1.83
C LEU A 61 5.12 2.90 -2.28
N TYR A 62 6.14 2.87 -1.42
CA TYR A 62 7.40 2.20 -1.73
C TYR A 62 7.21 0.70 -2.03
N ASN A 63 6.44 0.01 -1.18
CA ASN A 63 6.16 -1.41 -1.36
C ASN A 63 5.36 -1.69 -2.63
N VAL A 64 4.42 -0.81 -2.99
CA VAL A 64 3.66 -0.94 -4.24
C VAL A 64 4.55 -0.74 -5.45
N ILE A 65 5.35 0.32 -5.48
CA ILE A 65 6.29 0.56 -6.59
C ILE A 65 7.23 -0.63 -6.76
N ARG A 66 7.73 -1.20 -5.66
CA ARG A 66 8.57 -2.40 -5.68
C ARG A 66 7.82 -3.62 -6.25
N GLN A 67 6.62 -3.93 -5.75
CA GLN A 67 5.82 -5.06 -6.25
C GLN A 67 5.47 -4.92 -7.73
N VAL A 68 5.11 -3.71 -8.16
CA VAL A 68 4.84 -3.40 -9.56
C VAL A 68 6.08 -3.61 -10.43
N ASN A 69 7.25 -3.19 -9.96
CA ASN A 69 8.50 -3.32 -10.72
C ASN A 69 8.94 -4.78 -10.81
N ASP A 70 8.73 -5.58 -9.76
CA ASP A 70 9.03 -7.03 -9.76
C ASP A 70 8.14 -7.80 -10.75
N ILE A 71 6.84 -7.48 -10.82
CA ILE A 71 5.90 -8.06 -11.82
C ILE A 71 6.33 -7.74 -13.26
N ASN A 72 6.95 -6.58 -13.47
CA ASN A 72 7.48 -6.14 -14.76
C ASN A 72 8.84 -6.77 -15.10
N LYS A 73 9.68 -7.06 -14.09
CA LYS A 73 10.98 -7.73 -14.24
C LYS A 73 10.87 -9.23 -14.49
N THR A 74 9.76 -9.88 -14.14
CA THR A 74 9.47 -11.25 -14.59
C THR A 74 9.10 -11.22 -16.08
N LYS A 75 10.15 -11.07 -16.90
CA LYS A 75 10.19 -11.14 -18.35
C LYS A 75 10.77 -12.48 -18.77
#